data_AF-A0A9D2DS74-F1
#
_entry.id   AF-A0A9D2DS74-F1
#
_cell.length_a   1.000
_cell.length_b   1.000
_cell.length_c   1.000
_cell.angle_alpha   90.00
_cell.angle_beta   90.00
_cell.angle_gamma   90.00
#
_symmetry.space_group_name_H-M   'P 1'
#
loop_
_entity.id
_entity.type
_entity.pdbx_description
1 polymer ?
#
loop_
_entity_poly.entity_id
_entity_poly.type
_entity_poly.pdbx_seq_one_letter_code
_entity_poly.pdbx_strand_id
1 'polypeptide(L)' 'MIIFADCQDIRKMAVIKEIDCPKCGAKNGIEVFERDSQTIGDSVCDQCEFTIPEGVVLEVYLDGLYEKDKKV' A
#
# COMPACT_ATOMS: atom_id res chain seq x y z
N MET A 1 22.48 -33.91 -14.15
CA MET A 1 22.61 -32.64 -13.42
C MET A 1 21.22 -32.04 -13.29
N ILE A 2 20.66 -32.04 -12.09
CA ILE A 2 19.34 -31.44 -11.85
C ILE A 2 19.58 -29.95 -11.66
N ILE A 3 19.06 -29.16 -12.59
CA ILE A 3 19.12 -27.70 -12.57
C ILE A 3 18.18 -27.24 -11.47
N PHE A 4 18.70 -26.98 -10.27
CA PHE A 4 17.99 -26.22 -9.25
C PHE A 4 18.15 -24.73 -9.58
N ALA A 5 17.56 -24.30 -10.69
CA ALA A 5 17.36 -22.90 -10.96
C ALA A 5 16.20 -22.41 -10.09
N ASP A 6 16.46 -21.32 -9.38
CA ASP A 6 15.47 -20.41 -8.82
C ASP A 6 14.73 -20.83 -7.53
N CYS A 7 15.49 -21.06 -6.45
CA CYS A 7 15.01 -20.74 -5.09
C CYS A 7 15.35 -19.29 -4.71
N GLN A 8 15.21 -18.36 -5.65
CA GLN A 8 15.44 -16.94 -5.36
C GLN A 8 14.10 -16.25 -5.13
N ASP A 9 14.01 -15.59 -3.97
CA ASP A 9 13.22 -14.37 -3.82
C ASP A 9 11.72 -14.43 -3.48
N ILE A 10 11.26 -15.44 -2.73
CA ILE A 10 9.98 -15.32 -1.99
C ILE A 10 9.99 -14.09 -1.03
N ARG A 11 11.19 -13.61 -0.64
CA ARG A 11 11.40 -12.46 0.28
C ARG A 11 11.55 -11.09 -0.40
N LYS A 12 11.52 -11.01 -1.74
CA LYS A 12 11.37 -9.74 -2.49
C LYS A 12 9.99 -9.59 -3.13
N MET A 13 9.05 -10.49 -2.82
CA MET A 13 7.68 -10.34 -3.29
C MET A 13 7.03 -9.16 -2.56
N ALA A 14 7.03 -8.00 -3.20
CA ALA A 14 6.15 -6.91 -2.83
C ALA A 14 4.70 -7.37 -3.04
N VAL A 15 3.87 -7.18 -2.03
CA VAL A 15 2.44 -7.44 -2.09
C VAL A 15 1.78 -6.16 -2.57
N ILE A 16 1.04 -6.25 -3.66
CA ILE A 16 0.21 -5.15 -4.15
C ILE A 16 -1.13 -5.27 -3.43
N LYS A 17 -1.59 -4.20 -2.79
CA LYS A 17 -2.91 -4.09 -2.20
C LYS A 17 -3.65 -2.91 -2.78
N GLU A 18 -4.84 -3.16 -3.26
CA GLU A 18 -5.79 -2.11 -3.62
C GLU A 18 -6.58 -1.71 -2.38
N ILE A 19 -6.62 -0.42 -2.08
CA ILE A 19 -7.40 0.13 -0.97
C ILE A 19 -8.33 1.23 -1.43
N ASP A 20 -9.37 1.45 -0.64
CA ASP A 20 -10.27 2.58 -0.83
C ASP A 20 -9.58 3.88 -0.41
N CYS A 21 -9.77 4.94 -1.19
CA CYS A 21 -9.18 6.23 -0.85
C CYS A 21 -9.89 6.84 0.36
N PRO A 22 -9.21 7.10 1.49
CA PRO A 22 -9.83 7.70 2.68
C PRO A 22 -10.28 9.14 2.44
N LYS A 23 -9.71 9.83 1.44
CA LYS A 23 -9.99 11.25 1.18
C LYS A 23 -11.22 11.47 0.29
N CYS A 24 -11.40 10.67 -0.76
CA CYS A 24 -12.52 10.84 -1.69
C CYS A 24 -13.54 9.70 -1.64
N GLY A 25 -13.28 8.62 -0.89
CA GLY A 25 -14.14 7.44 -0.82
C GLY A 25 -14.14 6.60 -2.10
N ALA A 26 -13.17 6.82 -3.00
CA ALA A 26 -13.01 6.02 -4.21
C ALA A 26 -12.70 4.57 -3.84
N LYS A 27 -13.51 3.64 -4.35
CA LYS A 27 -13.28 2.21 -4.12
C LYS A 27 -12.08 1.73 -4.93
N ASN A 28 -11.15 1.00 -4.30
CA ASN A 28 -9.87 0.61 -4.90
C ASN A 28 -9.18 1.78 -5.61
N GLY A 29 -9.25 2.97 -5.00
CA GLY A 29 -8.73 4.18 -5.61
C GLY A 29 -7.21 4.32 -5.52
N ILE A 30 -6.54 3.48 -4.72
CA ILE A 30 -5.09 3.54 -4.48
C ILE A 30 -4.51 2.13 -4.53
N GLU A 31 -3.50 1.94 -5.38
CA GLU A 31 -2.69 0.72 -5.44
C GLU A 31 -1.43 0.91 -4.59
N VAL A 32 -1.37 0.21 -3.46
CA VAL A 32 -0.27 0.29 -2.51
C VAL A 32 0.67 -0.90 -2.63
N PHE A 33 1.96 -0.62 -2.73
CA PHE A 33 3.00 -1.64 -2.73
C PHE A 33 3.54 -1.82 -1.32
N GLU A 34 3.22 -2.94 -0.67
CA GLU A 34 3.70 -3.28 0.66
C GLU A 34 4.76 -4.39 0.63
N ARG A 35 5.78 -4.25 1.45
CA ARG A 35 6.80 -5.26 1.70
C ARG A 35 7.17 -5.23 3.17
N ASP A 36 7.20 -6.41 3.81
CA ASP A 36 7.53 -6.51 5.24
C ASP A 36 6.68 -5.56 6.11
N SER A 37 5.38 -5.44 5.80
CA SER A 37 4.40 -4.56 6.48
C SER A 37 4.66 -3.05 6.37
N GLN A 38 5.49 -2.63 5.42
CA GLN A 38 5.73 -1.22 5.10
C GLN A 38 5.50 -0.97 3.62
N THR A 39 5.04 0.22 3.29
CA THR A 39 4.97 0.68 1.91
C THR A 39 6.38 0.84 1.33
N ILE A 40 6.59 0.40 0.09
CA ILE A 40 7.90 0.46 -0.60
C ILE A 40 7.89 1.36 -1.84
N GLY A 41 6.88 2.21 -1.97
CA GLY A 41 6.75 3.18 -3.04
C GLY A 41 5.64 4.18 -2.72
N ASP A 42 5.71 5.34 -3.37
CA ASP A 42 4.61 6.29 -3.34
C ASP A 42 3.39 5.68 -4.07
N SER A 43 2.23 5.80 -3.44
CA SER A 43 0.97 5.28 -3.98
C SER A 43 -0.01 6.43 -4.13
N VAL A 44 -0.36 6.77 -5.37
CA VAL A 44 -1.21 7.93 -5.67
C VAL A 44 -2.62 7.46 -5.98
N CYS A 45 -3.62 8.19 -5.49
CA CYS A 45 -5.00 7.98 -5.84
C CYS A 45 -5.31 8.54 -7.23
N ASP A 46 -5.83 7.72 -8.14
CA ASP A 46 -6.22 8.17 -9.49
C ASP A 46 -7.36 9.20 -9.50
N GLN A 47 -8.19 9.26 -8.46
CA GLN A 47 -9.34 10.17 -8.43
C GLN A 47 -9.08 11.52 -7.79
N CYS A 48 -8.26 11.57 -6.73
CA CYS A 48 -8.08 12.79 -5.93
C CYS A 48 -6.63 13.19 -5.71
N GLU A 49 -5.70 12.52 -6.40
CA GLU A 49 -4.25 12.77 -6.34
C GLU A 49 -3.68 12.64 -4.91
N PHE A 50 -4.39 11.94 -4.02
CA PHE A 50 -3.91 11.66 -2.68
C PHE A 50 -2.73 10.70 -2.73
N THR A 51 -1.58 11.12 -2.21
CA THR A 51 -0.35 10.34 -2.22
C THR A 51 -0.08 9.75 -0.84
N ILE A 52 0.05 8.42 -0.78
CA ILE A 52 0.58 7.69 0.36
C ILE A 52 2.10 7.60 0.17
N PRO A 53 2.90 8.16 1.09
CA PRO A 53 4.36 8.11 0.99
C PRO A 53 4.88 6.69 1.24
N GLU A 54 6.06 6.39 0.71
CA GLU A 54 6.77 5.14 1.03
C GLU A 54 7.31 5.13 2.48
N GLY A 55 7.60 3.93 3.00
CA GLY A 55 8.19 3.73 4.33
C GLY A 55 7.20 3.87 5.49
N VAL A 56 5.90 3.96 5.21
CA VAL A 56 4.85 3.98 6.24
C VAL A 56 4.17 2.61 6.37
N VAL A 57 3.71 2.29 7.57
CA VAL A 57 2.86 1.12 7.81
C VAL A 57 1.44 1.45 7.37
N LEU A 58 0.93 0.75 6.34
CA LEU A 58 -0.33 1.11 5.70
C LEU A 58 -1.51 1.11 6.67
N GLU A 59 -1.63 0.08 7.51
CA GLU A 59 -2.70 -0.05 8.50
C GLU A 59 -2.73 1.14 9.48
N VAL A 60 -1.58 1.51 10.05
CA VAL A 60 -1.45 2.63 11.00
C VAL A 60 -1.72 3.96 10.30
N TYR A 61 -1.24 4.11 9.06
CA TYR A 61 -1.45 5.31 8.27
C TYR A 61 -2.94 5.52 7.94
N LEU A 62 -3.64 4.46 7.55
CA LEU A 62 -5.08 4.50 7.28
C LEU A 62 -5.90 4.74 8.54
N ASP A 63 -5.60 4.07 9.64
CA ASP A 63 -6.32 4.23 10.91
C ASP A 63 -6.28 5.70 11.39
N GLY A 64 -5.09 6.32 11.34
CA GLY A 64 -4.93 7.74 11.68
C GLY A 64 -5.63 8.71 10.72
N LEU A 65 -6.00 8.29 9.51
CA LEU A 65 -6.82 9.08 8.59
C LEU A 65 -8.31 8.93 8.93
N TYR A 66 -8.79 7.71 9.20
CA TYR A 66 -10.18 7.48 9.64
C TYR A 66 -10.50 8.22 10.95
N GLU A 67 -9.55 8.29 11.88
CA GLU A 67 -9.74 9.06 13.13
C GLU A 67 -9.85 10.58 12.89
N LYS A 68 -9.20 11.11 11.84
CA LYS A 68 -9.29 12.54 11.48
C LYS A 68 -10.65 12.87 10.86
N ASP A 69 -11.19 11.99 10.02
CA ASP A 69 -12.51 12.18 9.40
C ASP A 69 -13.66 12.12 10.42
N LYS A 70 -13.52 11.34 11.51
CA LYS A 70 -14.56 11.22 12.54
C LYS A 70 -14.68 12.43 13.49
N LYS A 71 -13.78 13.40 13.39
CA LYS A 71 -13.76 14.59 14.26
C LYS A 71 -14.48 15.81 13.66
N VAL A 72 -15.40 15.58 12.72
CA VAL A 72 -16.33 16.57 12.14
C VAL A 72 -17.73 16.40 12.74
#